data_AF-A0A150P8Z6-F1
#
_entry.id   AF-A0A150P8Z6-F1
#
_cell.length_a   1.000
_cell.length_b   1.000
_cell.length_c   1.000
_cell.angle_alpha   90.00
_cell.angle_beta   90.00
_cell.angle_gamma   90.00
#
_symmetry.space_group_name_H-M   'P 1'
#
loop_
_entity.id
_entity.type
_entity.pdbx_description
1 polymer ?
#
loop_
_entity_poly.entity_id
_entity_poly.type
_entity_poly.pdbx_seq_one_letter_code
_entity_poly.pdbx_strand_id
1 'polypeptide(L)'
;MEDGTKPRKAVVPSAPPIPLVIVAGCPAEFVAVCREVGARLGVAVRECDLRSLRPTIAASQPYAVIVTEDLYRFEPASFDAVIRQAPASLVRIDSREAHDVSMRRLLIGAIFESAATEPGSGIRSILT
;
A
#
# COMPACT_ATOMS: atom_id res chain seq x y z
N MET A 1 -44.32 -25.11 26.90
CA MET A 1 -43.19 -24.26 27.30
C MET A 1 -41.96 -24.89 26.69
N GLU A 2 -41.30 -24.23 25.75
CA GLU A 2 -39.86 -24.33 25.48
C GLU A 2 -39.52 -23.27 24.43
N ASP A 3 -38.93 -22.19 24.92
CA ASP A 3 -38.46 -21.01 24.19
C ASP A 3 -37.15 -21.36 23.49
N GLY A 4 -37.22 -21.56 22.17
CA GLY A 4 -36.06 -21.81 21.32
C GLY A 4 -35.38 -20.53 20.87
N THR A 5 -34.85 -19.73 21.81
CA THR A 5 -34.02 -18.57 21.46
C THR A 5 -32.69 -19.03 20.84
N LYS A 6 -32.64 -19.09 19.50
CA LYS A 6 -31.39 -19.22 18.75
C LYS A 6 -30.52 -17.98 19.00
N PRO A 7 -29.22 -18.13 19.32
CA PRO A 7 -28.34 -16.99 19.46
C PRO A 7 -28.21 -16.30 18.10
N ARG A 8 -28.71 -15.06 18.01
CA ARG A 8 -28.48 -14.20 16.85
C ARG A 8 -26.98 -13.90 16.82
N LYS A 9 -26.26 -14.46 15.84
CA LYS A 9 -24.86 -14.16 15.57
C LYS A 9 -24.72 -12.65 15.48
N ALA A 10 -24.07 -12.03 16.47
CA ALA A 10 -23.77 -10.61 16.44
C ALA A 10 -22.94 -10.35 15.17
N VAL A 11 -23.52 -9.62 14.21
CA VAL A 11 -22.76 -9.03 13.12
C VAL A 11 -21.98 -7.90 13.77
N VAL A 12 -20.74 -8.18 14.15
CA VAL A 12 -19.79 -7.10 14.43
C VAL A 12 -19.72 -6.25 13.16
N PRO A 13 -19.90 -4.92 13.23
CA PRO A 13 -19.53 -4.07 12.12
C PRO A 13 -18.06 -4.39 11.82
N SER A 14 -17.80 -5.02 10.67
CA SER A 14 -16.44 -5.28 10.22
C SER A 14 -15.75 -3.91 10.21
N ALA A 15 -14.67 -3.76 10.99
CA ALA A 15 -13.81 -2.60 10.84
C ALA A 15 -13.46 -2.46 9.35
N PRO A 16 -13.41 -1.23 8.80
CA PRO A 16 -13.00 -1.03 7.42
C PRO A 16 -11.63 -1.69 7.20
N PRO A 17 -11.40 -2.30 6.02
CA PRO A 17 -10.13 -2.95 5.74
C PRO A 17 -8.98 -1.94 5.87
N ILE A 18 -7.92 -2.34 6.58
CA ILE A 18 -6.73 -1.53 6.75
C ILE A 18 -6.05 -1.36 5.39
N PRO A 19 -5.84 -0.13 4.88
CA PRO A 19 -5.14 0.10 3.62
C PRO A 19 -3.73 -0.50 3.67
N LEU A 20 -3.31 -1.13 2.59
CA LEU A 20 -1.98 -1.73 2.47
C LEU A 20 -1.11 -0.97 1.47
N VAL A 21 0.09 -0.59 1.88
CA VAL A 21 1.15 -0.09 1.01
C VAL A 21 2.25 -1.16 0.93
N ILE A 22 2.61 -1.56 -0.29
CA ILE A 22 3.75 -2.43 -0.54
C ILE A 22 4.98 -1.57 -0.87
N VAL A 23 6.14 -1.92 -0.33
CA VAL A 23 7.41 -1.26 -0.62
C VAL A 23 8.39 -2.30 -1.15
N ALA A 24 9.03 -2.05 -2.28
CA ALA A 24 9.98 -2.98 -2.90
C ALA A 24 11.25 -2.29 -3.41
N GLY A 25 12.40 -2.85 -3.06
CA GLY A 25 13.73 -2.35 -3.46
C GLY A 25 14.11 -0.97 -2.91
N CYS A 26 13.39 -0.46 -1.92
CA CYS A 26 13.74 0.77 -1.23
C CYS A 26 14.80 0.52 -0.13
N PRO A 27 15.65 1.52 0.20
CA PRO A 27 16.58 1.44 1.32
C PRO A 27 15.88 1.13 2.66
N ALA A 28 16.55 0.43 3.57
CA ALA A 28 15.98 0.01 4.86
C ALA A 28 15.46 1.18 5.72
N GLU A 29 16.19 2.29 5.71
CA GLU A 29 15.80 3.59 6.28
C GLU A 29 14.48 4.15 5.72
N PHE A 30 14.21 3.92 4.42
CA PHE A 30 12.96 4.31 3.78
C PHE A 30 11.80 3.46 4.28
N VAL A 31 12.02 2.14 4.29
CA VAL A 31 11.04 1.17 4.82
C VAL A 31 10.73 1.44 6.29
N ALA A 32 11.72 1.79 7.10
CA ALA A 32 11.53 2.12 8.51
C ALA A 32 10.58 3.32 8.69
N VAL A 33 10.78 4.40 7.92
CA VAL A 33 9.89 5.58 7.96
C VAL A 33 8.50 5.23 7.47
N CYS A 34 8.36 4.40 6.42
CA CYS A 34 7.05 3.90 5.99
C CYS A 34 6.32 3.18 7.12
N ARG A 35 7.00 2.28 7.84
CA ARG A 35 6.40 1.52 8.94
C ARG A 35 6.00 2.43 10.11
N GLU A 36 6.84 3.40 10.46
CA GLU A 36 6.54 4.40 11.50
C GLU A 36 5.29 5.20 11.15
N VAL A 37 5.25 5.80 9.95
CA VAL A 37 4.13 6.61 9.48
C VAL A 37 2.86 5.76 9.31
N GLY A 38 3.00 4.54 8.77
CA GLY A 38 1.90 3.60 8.62
C GLY A 38 1.25 3.21 9.93
N ALA A 39 2.05 2.89 10.95
CA ALA A 39 1.52 2.61 12.28
C ALA A 39 0.76 3.80 12.86
N ARG A 40 1.24 5.04 12.63
CA ARG A 40 0.58 6.27 13.10
C ARG A 40 -0.74 6.54 12.39
N LEU A 41 -0.84 6.24 11.10
CA LEU A 41 -1.98 6.58 10.25
C LEU A 41 -2.95 5.41 10.02
N GLY A 42 -2.69 4.24 10.61
CA GLY A 42 -3.53 3.06 10.41
C GLY A 42 -3.40 2.48 8.99
N VAL A 43 -2.21 2.53 8.40
CA VAL A 43 -1.89 1.97 7.09
C VAL A 43 -0.89 0.84 7.26
N ALA A 44 -1.23 -0.35 6.79
CA ALA A 44 -0.34 -1.50 6.82
C ALA A 44 0.80 -1.32 5.80
N VAL A 45 2.02 -1.71 6.19
CA VAL A 45 3.17 -1.70 5.30
C VAL A 45 3.70 -3.11 5.13
N ARG A 46 3.90 -3.51 3.88
CA ARG A 46 4.55 -4.78 3.55
C ARG A 46 5.76 -4.53 2.67
N GLU A 47 6.91 -4.95 3.16
CA GLU A 47 8.12 -5.00 2.34
C GLU A 47 8.09 -6.27 1.49
N CYS A 48 8.44 -6.15 0.21
CA CYS A 48 8.50 -7.26 -0.73
C CYS A 48 9.74 -7.17 -1.61
N ASP A 49 10.32 -8.33 -1.89
CA ASP A 49 11.26 -8.47 -2.99
C ASP A 49 10.52 -8.57 -4.34
N LEU A 50 11.25 -8.42 -5.44
CA LEU A 50 10.69 -8.50 -6.80
C LEU A 50 9.98 -9.81 -7.12
N ARG A 51 10.54 -10.94 -6.68
CA ARG A 51 9.99 -12.27 -6.99
C ARG A 51 8.65 -12.46 -6.30
N SER A 52 8.51 -11.95 -5.08
CA SER A 52 7.29 -12.05 -4.27
C SER A 52 6.27 -10.96 -4.59
N LEU A 53 6.64 -9.92 -5.34
CA LEU A 53 5.80 -8.74 -5.54
C LEU A 53 4.48 -9.05 -6.26
N ARG A 54 4.56 -9.74 -7.42
CA ARG A 54 3.38 -10.11 -8.22
C ARG A 54 2.36 -10.96 -7.42
N PRO A 55 2.73 -12.10 -6.82
CA PRO A 55 1.78 -12.90 -6.07
C PRO A 55 1.22 -12.15 -4.85
N THR A 56 2.02 -11.27 -4.24
CA THR A 56 1.55 -10.46 -3.11
C THR A 56 0.48 -9.48 -3.53
N ILE A 57 0.70 -8.72 -4.61
CA ILE A 57 -0.28 -7.74 -5.11
C ILE A 57 -1.61 -8.41 -5.46
N ALA A 58 -1.55 -9.56 -6.14
CA ALA A 58 -2.73 -10.32 -6.51
C ALA A 58 -3.52 -10.82 -5.28
N ALA A 59 -2.83 -11.19 -4.20
CA ALA A 59 -3.44 -11.71 -2.99
C ALA A 59 -3.95 -10.62 -2.02
N SER A 60 -3.40 -9.40 -2.09
CA SER A 60 -3.62 -8.38 -1.06
C SER A 60 -4.24 -7.06 -1.52
N GLN A 61 -4.43 -6.86 -2.83
CA GLN A 61 -5.04 -5.65 -3.43
C GLN A 61 -4.59 -4.34 -2.74
N PRO A 62 -3.28 -4.01 -2.77
CA PRO A 62 -2.75 -2.86 -2.05
C PRO A 62 -3.28 -1.54 -2.62
N TYR A 63 -3.27 -0.50 -1.78
CA TYR A 63 -3.56 0.87 -2.20
C TYR A 63 -2.45 1.45 -3.10
N ALA A 64 -1.20 1.15 -2.75
CA ALA A 64 -0.03 1.61 -3.49
C ALA A 64 1.12 0.61 -3.42
N VAL A 65 1.97 0.66 -4.44
CA VAL A 65 3.24 -0.07 -4.55
C VAL A 65 4.33 0.97 -4.75
N ILE A 66 5.23 1.09 -3.79
CA ILE A 66 6.37 2.00 -3.82
C ILE A 66 7.59 1.23 -4.29
N VAL A 67 8.26 1.72 -5.32
CA VAL A 67 9.49 1.15 -5.88
C VAL A 67 10.52 2.24 -6.15
N THR A 68 11.79 1.87 -6.18
CA THR A 68 12.82 2.78 -6.71
C THR A 68 12.72 2.86 -8.23
N GLU A 69 13.08 4.02 -8.79
CA GLU A 69 13.10 4.23 -10.24
C GLU A 69 14.06 3.25 -10.94
N ASP A 70 15.20 2.94 -10.32
CA ASP A 70 16.15 1.93 -10.83
C ASP A 70 15.51 0.53 -10.95
N LEU A 71 14.74 0.14 -9.93
CA LEU A 71 14.04 -1.14 -9.91
C LEU A 71 12.95 -1.21 -10.98
N TYR A 72 12.19 -0.12 -11.14
CA TYR A 72 11.18 -0.01 -12.18
C TYR A 72 11.80 -0.12 -13.57
N ARG A 73 12.92 0.57 -13.82
CA ARG A 73 13.63 0.56 -15.11
C ARG A 73 14.20 -0.79 -15.50
N PHE A 74 14.51 -1.64 -14.51
CA PHE A 74 14.98 -3.00 -14.77
C PHE A 74 13.93 -3.85 -15.50
N GLU A 75 12.65 -3.68 -15.16
CA GLU A 75 11.56 -4.50 -15.74
C GLU A 75 10.20 -3.78 -15.81
N PRO A 76 10.10 -2.65 -16.55
CA PRO A 76 8.94 -1.75 -16.50
C PRO A 76 7.64 -2.44 -16.93
N ALA A 77 7.70 -3.28 -17.97
CA ALA A 77 6.54 -4.02 -18.46
C ALA A 77 5.92 -4.94 -17.39
N SER A 78 6.75 -5.45 -16.48
CA SER A 78 6.29 -6.31 -15.38
C SER A 78 5.55 -5.53 -14.32
N PHE A 79 6.02 -4.34 -13.95
CA PHE A 79 5.32 -3.47 -13.02
C PHE A 79 4.00 -2.96 -13.62
N ASP A 80 4.01 -2.51 -14.87
CA ASP A 80 2.82 -2.02 -15.54
C ASP A 80 1.74 -3.09 -15.69
N ALA A 81 2.14 -4.33 -16.01
CA ALA A 81 1.21 -5.46 -16.11
C ALA A 81 0.54 -5.76 -14.77
N VAL A 82 1.30 -5.68 -13.67
CA VAL A 82 0.80 -5.96 -12.32
C VAL A 82 -0.16 -4.88 -11.84
N ILE A 83 0.17 -3.62 -12.12
CA ILE A 83 -0.64 -2.47 -11.71
C ILE A 83 -1.91 -2.36 -12.56
N ARG A 84 -1.91 -2.83 -13.80
CA ARG A 84 -3.15 -2.99 -14.58
C ARG A 84 -4.13 -4.01 -14.00
N GLN A 85 -3.65 -4.96 -13.19
CA GLN A 85 -4.46 -6.05 -12.63
C GLN A 85 -4.94 -5.78 -11.20
N ALA A 86 -4.47 -4.72 -10.56
CA ALA A 86 -4.84 -4.37 -9.18
C ALA A 86 -5.20 -2.88 -9.10
N PRO A 87 -6.11 -2.46 -8.20
CA PRO A 87 -6.46 -1.05 -8.01
C PRO A 87 -5.37 -0.23 -7.28
N ALA A 88 -4.10 -0.62 -7.44
CA ALA A 88 -2.97 -0.04 -6.75
C ALA A 88 -2.33 1.07 -7.58
N SER A 89 -1.88 2.16 -6.95
CA SER A 89 -1.00 3.11 -7.61
C SER A 89 0.46 2.67 -7.56
N LEU A 90 1.16 2.79 -8.68
CA LEU A 90 2.61 2.64 -8.73
C LEU A 90 3.28 3.98 -8.41
N VAL A 91 4.01 4.03 -7.31
CA VAL A 91 4.82 5.20 -6.92
C VAL A 91 6.28 4.87 -7.15
N ARG A 92 6.92 5.65 -8.02
CA ARG A 92 8.34 5.53 -8.34
C ARG A 92 9.09 6.63 -7.60
N ILE A 93 10.18 6.26 -6.94
CA ILE A 93 10.99 7.18 -6.14
C ILE A 93 12.43 7.12 -6.62
N ASP A 94 13.03 8.28 -6.87
CA ASP A 94 14.44 8.34 -7.23
C ASP A 94 15.33 7.95 -6.05
N SER A 95 16.49 7.36 -6.33
CA SER A 95 17.46 7.00 -5.29
C SER A 95 17.83 8.20 -4.40
N ARG A 96 17.95 9.40 -4.97
CA ARG A 96 18.25 10.63 -4.22
C ARG A 96 17.13 11.00 -3.27
N GLU A 97 15.87 10.87 -3.70
CA GLU A 97 14.70 11.16 -2.88
C GLU A 97 14.54 10.13 -1.74
N ALA A 98 14.92 8.88 -1.97
CA ALA A 98 14.85 7.83 -0.96
C ALA A 98 15.88 8.02 0.18
N HIS A 99 17.04 8.59 -0.14
CA HIS A 99 18.12 8.88 0.82
C HIS A 99 17.99 10.28 1.46
N ASP A 100 17.37 11.25 0.80
CA ASP A 100 17.12 12.56 1.39
C ASP A 100 16.06 12.48 2.49
N VAL A 101 16.41 12.87 3.71
CA VAL A 101 15.54 12.71 4.89
C VAL A 101 14.25 13.53 4.78
N SER A 102 14.34 14.76 4.26
CA SER A 102 13.21 15.68 4.18
C SER A 102 12.25 15.24 3.08
N MET A 103 12.78 14.91 1.91
CA MET A 103 12.01 14.44 0.76
C MET A 103 11.35 13.09 1.06
N ARG A 104 12.10 12.14 1.64
CA ARG A 104 11.56 10.87 2.11
C ARG A 104 10.35 11.06 3.03
N ARG A 105 10.47 11.90 4.05
CA ARG A 105 9.37 12.15 5.01
C ARG A 105 8.16 12.76 4.31
N LEU A 106 8.38 13.71 3.40
CA LEU A 106 7.31 14.37 2.67
C LEU A 106 6.56 13.38 1.75
N LEU A 107 7.30 12.60 0.95
CA LEU A 107 6.72 11.62 0.03
C LEU A 107 5.94 10.54 0.79
N ILE A 108 6.54 9.96 1.84
CA ILE A 108 5.88 8.95 2.66
C ILE A 108 4.63 9.54 3.33
N GLY A 109 4.72 10.75 3.89
CA GLY A 109 3.57 11.44 4.49
C GLY A 109 2.41 11.55 3.51
N ALA A 110 2.64 12.12 2.32
CA ALA A 110 1.62 12.32 1.31
C ALA A 110 0.95 11.00 0.86
N ILE A 111 1.74 9.95 0.59
CA ILE A 111 1.20 8.65 0.15
C ILE A 111 0.32 8.03 1.24
N PHE A 112 0.76 8.08 2.49
CA PHE A 112 0.09 7.41 3.60
C PHE A 112 -1.13 8.19 4.12
N GLU A 113 -1.10 9.52 4.10
CA GLU A 113 -2.26 10.36 4.37
C GLU A 113 -3.37 10.13 3.32
N SER A 114 -2.98 10.00 2.04
CA SER A 114 -3.91 9.64 0.96
C SER A 114 -4.49 8.24 1.17
N ALA A 115 -3.66 7.26 1.56
CA ALA A 115 -4.12 5.89 1.84
C ALA A 115 -5.09 5.83 3.03
N ALA A 116 -4.84 6.61 4.09
CA ALA A 116 -5.66 6.63 5.30
C ALA A 116 -7.03 7.28 5.09
N THR A 117 -7.14 8.23 4.14
CA THR A 117 -8.39 8.95 3.86
C THR A 117 -9.27 8.24 2.82
N GLU A 118 -8.71 7.38 1.98
CA GLU A 118 -9.43 6.64 0.94
C GLU A 118 -9.43 5.11 1.14
N PRO A 119 -10.06 4.56 2.18
CA PRO A 119 -10.09 3.10 2.40
C PRO A 119 -10.95 2.31 1.39
N GLY A 120 -11.43 2.92 0.28
CA GLY A 120 -12.27 2.22 -0.70
C GLY A 120 -12.65 2.94 -2.01
N SER A 121 -11.98 4.01 -2.43
CA SER A 121 -12.38 4.75 -3.64
C SER A 121 -11.67 4.24 -4.89
N GLY A 122 -12.34 3.38 -5.66
CA GLY A 122 -11.91 2.88 -6.97
C GLY A 122 -11.90 3.94 -8.10
N ILE A 123 -11.73 5.23 -7.78
CA ILE A 123 -11.70 6.31 -8.78
C ILE A 123 -10.56 7.25 -8.42
N ARG A 124 -9.34 6.92 -8.86
CA ARG A 124 -8.28 7.91 -8.93
C ARG A 124 -8.49 8.76 -10.18
N SER A 125 -9.03 9.95 -9.97
CA SER A 125 -9.06 11.02 -10.96
C SER A 125 -7.63 11.40 -11.31
N ILE A 126 -7.15 10.94 -12.46
CA ILE A 126 -5.99 11.51 -13.15
C ILE A 126 -6.43 12.82 -13.78
N LEU A 127 -6.29 13.91 -13.03
CA LEU A 127 -6.27 15.25 -13.61
C LEU A 127 -4.82 15.60 -13.98
N THR A 128 -4.46 15.32 -15.24
CA THR A 128 -3.84 16.22 -16.24
C THR A 128 -3.11 15.39 -17.29
#